data_AF-A0AAU7LA64-F1
#
_entry.id   AF-A0AAU7LA64-F1
#
_cell.length_a   1.000
_cell.length_b   1.000
_cell.length_c   1.000
_cell.angle_alpha   90.00
_cell.angle_beta   90.00
_cell.angle_gamma   90.00
#
_symmetry.space_group_name_H-M   'P 1'
#
loop_
_entity.id
_entity.type
_entity.pdbx_description
1 polymer ?
#
loop_
_entity_poly.entity_id
_entity_poly.type
_entity_poly.pdbx_seq_one_letter_code
_entity_poly.pdbx_strand_id
1 'polypeptide(L)'
;MNASASPCPECGQPQVITEQGLSLIARCGSCGWMVATTNPNHPIMDCTRYTLRARPGDLAPARAIARLAVALGIGVKQARALIAQGLPVAENVLALEVIRLHAVLAGAGLQVEITPPFRWPLDPRD
;
A
#
# COMPACT_ATOMS: atom_id res chain seq x y z
N MET A 1 -6.01 16.47 5.39
CA MET A 1 -7.18 17.06 6.08
C MET A 1 -7.06 16.72 7.55
N ASN A 2 -6.78 17.71 8.40
CA ASN A 2 -6.59 17.50 9.84
C ASN A 2 -7.91 17.00 10.45
N ALA A 3 -7.88 15.79 11.02
CA ALA A 3 -8.99 15.31 11.84
C ALA A 3 -9.19 16.29 13.00
N SER A 4 -10.38 16.86 13.11
CA SER A 4 -10.76 17.78 14.19
C SER A 4 -10.55 17.09 15.53
N ALA A 5 -9.50 17.47 16.26
CA ALA A 5 -9.20 16.90 17.56
C ALA A 5 -10.33 17.27 18.53
N SER A 6 -11.01 16.26 19.07
CA SER A 6 -11.90 16.47 20.20
C SER A 6 -11.15 17.16 21.34
N PRO A 7 -11.79 18.05 22.11
CA PRO A 7 -11.13 18.72 23.23
C PRO A 7 -10.69 17.70 24.29
N CYS A 8 -9.65 18.02 25.06
CA CYS A 8 -9.15 17.18 26.15
C CYS A 8 -10.30 16.78 27.10
N PRO A 9 -10.51 15.48 27.38
CA PRO A 9 -11.60 15.07 28.27
C PRO A 9 -11.39 15.51 29.72
N GLU A 10 -10.16 15.82 30.12
CA GLU A 10 -9.85 16.28 31.48
C GLU A 10 -9.94 17.79 31.65
N CYS A 11 -9.40 18.57 30.71
CA CYS A 11 -9.27 20.03 30.89
C CYS A 11 -9.91 20.87 29.77
N GLY A 12 -10.54 20.25 28.78
CA GLY A 12 -11.22 20.94 27.67
C GLY A 12 -10.30 21.64 26.65
N GLN A 13 -8.99 21.68 26.90
CA GLN A 13 -8.02 22.30 25.99
C GLN A 13 -7.83 21.50 24.70
N PRO A 14 -7.38 22.14 23.59
CA PRO A 14 -7.07 21.43 22.36
C PRO A 14 -6.04 20.31 22.56
N GLN A 15 -6.21 19.23 21.80
CA GLN A 15 -5.28 18.11 21.76
C GLN A 15 -4.49 18.12 20.45
N VAL A 16 -3.29 17.56 20.47
CA VAL A 16 -2.51 17.24 19.28
C VAL A 16 -2.65 15.74 19.01
N ILE A 17 -3.04 15.38 17.79
CA ILE A 17 -3.11 13.99 17.33
C ILE A 17 -1.92 13.74 16.41
N THR A 18 -1.19 12.67 16.66
CA THR A 18 -0.06 12.21 15.85
C THR A 18 -0.22 10.75 15.47
N GLU A 19 0.24 10.38 14.28
CA GLU A 19 0.31 9.00 13.83
C GLU A 19 1.72 8.45 14.09
N GLN A 20 1.80 7.27 14.69
CA GLN A 20 3.05 6.53 14.88
C GLN A 20 2.82 5.06 14.56
N GLY A 21 3.21 4.65 13.35
CA GLY A 21 2.94 3.31 12.84
C GLY A 21 1.44 2.99 12.84
N LEU A 22 1.04 1.97 13.61
CA LEU A 22 -0.36 1.57 13.76
C LEU A 22 -1.11 2.36 14.84
N SER A 23 -0.48 3.34 15.48
CA SER A 23 -1.06 4.06 16.59
C SER A 23 -1.44 5.49 16.23
N LEU A 24 -2.61 5.93 16.69
CA LEU A 24 -3.00 7.32 16.84
C LEU A 24 -2.76 7.72 18.29
N ILE A 25 -1.93 8.74 18.49
CA ILE A 25 -1.60 9.26 19.81
C ILE A 25 -2.23 10.64 19.92
N ALA A 26 -3.15 10.81 20.86
CA ALA A 26 -3.71 12.09 21.21
C ALA A 26 -3.09 12.56 22.53
N ARG A 27 -2.58 13.80 22.56
CA ARG A 27 -1.90 14.39 23.72
C ARG A 27 -2.40 15.80 23.97
N CYS A 28 -2.68 16.12 25.24
CA CYS A 28 -2.90 17.49 25.68
C CYS A 28 -1.59 18.12 26.18
N GLY A 29 -1.23 19.28 25.64
CA GLY A 29 -0.05 20.05 26.09
C GLY A 29 -0.22 20.73 27.44
N SER A 30 -1.48 20.93 27.88
CA SER A 30 -1.79 21.75 29.06
C SER A 30 -1.87 20.94 30.36
N CYS A 31 -2.52 19.77 30.36
CA CYS A 31 -2.67 18.93 31.57
C CYS A 31 -1.87 17.63 31.53
N GLY A 32 -1.21 17.31 30.40
CA GLY A 32 -0.41 16.10 30.26
C GLY A 32 -1.19 14.82 29.93
N TRP A 33 -2.53 14.89 29.82
CA TRP A 33 -3.35 13.76 29.39
C TRP A 33 -2.90 13.21 28.03
N MET A 34 -2.89 11.89 27.91
CA MET A 34 -2.50 11.18 26.69
C MET A 34 -3.29 9.88 26.55
N VAL A 35 -3.67 9.55 25.31
CA VAL A 35 -4.17 8.23 24.94
C VAL A 35 -3.54 7.78 23.63
N ALA A 36 -3.25 6.48 23.53
CA ALA A 36 -2.88 5.84 22.29
C ALA A 36 -3.98 4.85 21.89
N THR A 37 -4.44 4.94 20.65
CA THR A 37 -5.41 4.02 20.07
C THR A 37 -4.88 3.49 18.74
N THR A 38 -5.50 2.44 18.21
CA THR A 38 -5.13 1.92 16.90
C THR A 38 -5.62 2.87 15.80
N ASN A 39 -4.78 3.17 14.80
CA ASN A 39 -5.15 3.92 13.61
C ASN A 39 -6.04 3.06 12.70
N PRO A 40 -7.35 3.36 12.57
CA PRO A 40 -8.22 2.61 11.67
C PRO A 40 -7.96 2.95 10.19
N ASN A 41 -7.28 4.08 9.91
CA ASN A 41 -6.93 4.54 8.58
C ASN A 41 -5.51 4.10 8.19
N HIS A 42 -5.25 2.79 8.24
CA HIS A 42 -3.97 2.20 7.87
C HIS A 42 -4.18 1.04 6.87
N PRO A 43 -3.30 0.81 5.88
CA PRO A 43 -3.46 -0.27 4.89
C PRO A 43 -3.62 -1.67 5.52
N ILE A 44 -3.06 -1.90 6.71
CA ILE A 44 -3.23 -3.17 7.46
C ILE A 44 -4.69 -3.45 7.83
N MET A 45 -5.51 -2.41 7.96
CA MET A 45 -6.94 -2.51 8.30
C MET A 45 -7.81 -2.66 7.05
N ASP A 46 -7.22 -2.62 5.85
CA ASP A 46 -7.97 -2.78 4.60
C ASP A 46 -8.21 -4.26 4.27
N CYS A 47 -9.47 -4.67 4.38
CA CYS A 47 -9.92 -6.01 4.03
C CYS A 47 -10.31 -6.16 2.54
N THR A 48 -10.18 -5.11 1.72
CA THR A 48 -10.46 -5.17 0.28
C THR A 48 -9.52 -6.17 -0.38
N ARG A 49 -10.08 -7.02 -1.24
CA ARG A 49 -9.33 -8.00 -2.02
C ARG A 49 -8.96 -7.40 -3.37
N TYR A 50 -7.67 -7.43 -3.68
CA TYR A 50 -7.11 -6.85 -4.89
C TYR A 50 -6.53 -7.92 -5.82
N THR A 51 -6.50 -7.58 -7.10
CA THR A 51 -5.84 -8.32 -8.16
C THR A 51 -4.82 -7.41 -8.83
N LEU A 52 -3.60 -7.93 -9.03
CA LEU A 52 -2.52 -7.23 -9.69
C LEU A 52 -2.22 -7.86 -11.06
N ARG A 53 -2.00 -7.01 -12.06
CA ARG A 53 -1.47 -7.40 -13.37
C ARG A 53 -0.24 -6.57 -13.68
N ALA A 54 0.77 -7.22 -14.26
CA ALA A 54 1.94 -6.53 -14.79
C ALA A 54 1.73 -6.19 -16.26
N ARG A 55 2.13 -4.99 -16.66
CA ARG A 55 2.14 -4.52 -18.05
C ARG A 55 3.55 -4.12 -18.47
N PRO A 56 3.90 -4.27 -19.76
CA PRO A 56 5.20 -3.84 -20.26
C PRO A 56 5.48 -2.34 -20.07
N GLY A 57 4.45 -1.50 -20.08
CA GLY A 57 4.62 -0.05 -20.18
C GLY A 57 5.45 0.32 -21.39
N ASP A 58 6.52 1.07 -21.19
CA ASP A 58 7.44 1.50 -22.25
C ASP A 58 8.48 0.43 -22.63
N LEU A 59 8.52 -0.70 -21.92
CA LEU A 59 9.46 -1.78 -22.22
C LEU A 59 9.01 -2.58 -23.43
N ALA A 60 9.97 -2.96 -24.27
CA ALA A 60 9.73 -3.98 -25.30
C ALA A 60 9.22 -5.29 -24.65
N PRO A 61 8.25 -6.01 -25.26
CA PRO A 61 7.59 -7.16 -24.63
C PRO A 61 8.55 -8.24 -24.12
N ALA A 62 9.58 -8.58 -24.89
CA ALA A 62 10.57 -9.58 -24.49
C ALA A 62 11.35 -9.14 -23.23
N ARG A 63 11.66 -7.85 -23.12
CA ARG A 63 12.37 -7.28 -21.95
C ARG A 63 11.47 -7.27 -20.73
N ALA A 64 10.19 -6.91 -20.88
CA ALA A 64 9.21 -6.96 -19.81
C ALA A 64 9.05 -8.39 -19.25
N ILE A 65 8.93 -9.39 -20.12
CA ILE A 65 8.84 -10.81 -19.73
C ILE A 65 10.09 -11.25 -18.95
N ALA A 66 11.29 -10.93 -19.44
CA ALA A 66 12.53 -11.29 -18.76
C ALA A 66 12.64 -10.63 -17.37
N ARG A 67 12.28 -9.34 -17.27
CA ARG A 67 12.30 -8.63 -15.98
C ARG A 67 11.27 -9.16 -15.00
N LEU A 68 10.06 -9.47 -15.46
CA LEU A 68 9.02 -10.10 -14.63
C LEU A 68 9.48 -11.45 -14.09
N ALA A 69 10.08 -12.28 -14.95
CA ALA A 69 10.61 -13.59 -14.57
C ALA A 69 11.64 -13.47 -13.44
N VAL A 70 12.59 -12.54 -13.56
CA VAL A 70 13.61 -12.29 -12.53
C VAL A 70 12.98 -11.72 -11.25
N ALA A 71 12.13 -10.70 -11.37
CA ALA A 71 11.53 -10.01 -10.23
C ALA A 71 10.70 -10.94 -9.34
N LEU A 72 10.02 -11.92 -9.94
CA LEU A 72 9.17 -12.88 -9.23
C LEU A 72 9.83 -14.25 -9.00
N GLY A 73 11.03 -14.48 -9.53
CA GLY A 73 11.70 -15.79 -9.45
C GLY A 73 10.93 -16.90 -10.18
N ILE A 74 10.23 -16.58 -11.27
CA ILE A 74 9.41 -17.53 -12.04
C ILE A 74 10.03 -17.84 -13.41
N GLY A 75 9.60 -18.93 -14.03
CA GLY A 75 10.06 -19.31 -15.36
C GLY A 75 9.57 -18.36 -16.46
N VAL A 76 10.38 -18.18 -17.52
CA VAL A 76 10.07 -17.30 -18.66
C VAL A 76 8.74 -17.66 -19.35
N LYS A 77 8.40 -18.96 -19.42
CA LYS A 77 7.10 -19.41 -19.99
C LYS A 77 5.92 -18.87 -19.19
N GLN A 78 6.02 -18.89 -17.86
CA GLN A 78 4.98 -18.37 -16.97
C GLN A 78 4.91 -16.84 -17.05
N ALA A 79 6.06 -16.16 -16.98
CA ALA A 79 6.12 -14.71 -17.14
C ALA A 79 5.54 -14.24 -18.48
N ARG A 80 5.78 -14.99 -19.57
CA ARG A 80 5.17 -14.73 -20.87
C ARG A 80 3.65 -14.84 -20.82
N ALA A 81 3.10 -15.86 -20.16
CA ALA A 81 1.65 -15.99 -20.02
C ALA A 81 1.04 -14.79 -19.26
N LEU A 82 1.66 -14.38 -18.15
CA LEU A 82 1.22 -13.23 -17.36
C LEU A 82 1.17 -11.94 -18.19
N ILE A 83 2.24 -11.63 -18.93
CA ILE A 83 2.29 -10.41 -19.75
C ILE A 83 1.43 -10.51 -21.01
N ALA A 84 1.61 -11.55 -21.82
CA ALA A 84 1.03 -11.62 -23.16
C ALA A 84 -0.47 -11.91 -23.14
N GLN A 85 -0.96 -12.66 -22.15
CA GLN A 85 -2.38 -12.97 -21.99
C GLN A 85 -3.05 -12.06 -20.94
N GLY A 86 -2.29 -11.18 -20.28
CA GLY A 86 -2.80 -10.28 -19.25
C GLY A 86 -3.33 -11.01 -18.02
N LEU A 87 -2.74 -12.15 -17.67
CA LEU A 87 -3.15 -12.92 -16.51
C LEU A 87 -2.70 -12.22 -15.22
N PRO A 88 -3.45 -12.39 -14.12
CA PRO A 88 -3.06 -11.89 -12.81
C PRO A 88 -1.70 -12.40 -12.36
N VAL A 89 -0.86 -11.48 -11.89
CA VAL A 89 0.35 -11.80 -11.12
C VAL A 89 -0.03 -12.30 -9.74
N ALA A 90 -1.06 -11.69 -9.14
CA ALA A 90 -1.62 -12.09 -7.86
C ALA A 90 -3.12 -11.77 -7.83
N GLU A 91 -3.89 -12.59 -7.13
CA GLU A 91 -5.34 -12.45 -6.97
C GLU A 91 -5.72 -12.57 -5.50
N ASN A 92 -6.81 -11.92 -5.11
CA ASN A 92 -7.35 -11.94 -3.75
C ASN A 92 -6.35 -11.54 -2.66
N VAL A 93 -5.42 -10.63 -2.97
CA VAL A 93 -4.42 -10.14 -2.02
C VAL A 93 -4.90 -8.91 -1.26
N LEU A 94 -4.38 -8.71 -0.04
CA LEU A 94 -4.68 -7.55 0.82
C LEU A 94 -3.72 -6.38 0.55
N ALA A 95 -4.06 -5.20 1.04
CA ALA A 95 -3.37 -3.96 0.71
C ALA A 95 -1.85 -3.96 1.00
N LEU A 96 -1.40 -4.58 2.09
CA LEU A 96 0.04 -4.69 2.37
C LEU A 96 0.78 -5.50 1.30
N GLU A 97 0.15 -6.55 0.80
CA GLU A 97 0.72 -7.38 -0.26
C GLU A 97 0.70 -6.64 -1.62
N VAL A 98 -0.33 -5.82 -1.87
CA VAL A 98 -0.36 -4.91 -3.02
C VAL A 98 0.85 -3.98 -2.99
N ILE A 99 1.12 -3.32 -1.86
CA ILE A 99 2.27 -2.39 -1.71
C ILE A 99 3.59 -3.13 -1.96
N ARG A 100 3.77 -4.31 -1.36
CA ARG A 100 4.97 -5.14 -1.53
C ARG A 100 5.19 -5.53 -3.00
N LEU A 101 4.17 -6.10 -3.64
CA LEU A 101 4.25 -6.53 -5.04
C LEU A 101 4.42 -5.36 -6.00
N HIS A 102 3.73 -4.24 -5.74
CA HIS A 102 3.90 -3.02 -6.51
C HIS A 102 5.36 -2.54 -6.49
N ALA A 103 6.00 -2.48 -5.32
CA ALA A 103 7.39 -2.07 -5.20
C ALA A 103 8.34 -2.99 -6.00
N VAL A 104 8.13 -4.31 -5.96
CA VAL A 104 8.91 -5.29 -6.74
C VAL A 104 8.73 -5.09 -8.24
N LEU A 105 7.48 -4.97 -8.71
CA LEU A 105 7.16 -4.86 -10.13
C LEU A 105 7.57 -3.49 -10.71
N ALA A 106 7.28 -2.40 -10.00
CA ALA A 106 7.68 -1.06 -10.37
C ALA A 106 9.21 -0.89 -10.33
N GLY A 107 9.89 -1.49 -9.35
CA GLY A 107 11.36 -1.54 -9.31
C GLY A 107 11.97 -2.30 -10.49
N ALA A 108 11.24 -3.26 -11.08
CA ALA A 108 11.60 -3.90 -12.34
C ALA A 108 11.28 -3.03 -13.58
N GLY A 109 10.71 -1.85 -13.40
CA GLY A 109 10.27 -0.95 -14.46
C GLY A 109 9.04 -1.45 -15.22
N LEU A 110 8.22 -2.32 -14.60
CA LEU A 110 6.93 -2.74 -15.15
C LEU A 110 5.84 -1.78 -14.68
N GLN A 111 4.84 -1.57 -15.53
CA GLN A 111 3.61 -0.93 -15.09
C GLN A 111 2.75 -1.94 -14.32
N VAL A 112 2.04 -1.47 -13.30
CA VAL A 112 1.21 -2.32 -12.44
C VAL A 112 -0.22 -1.82 -12.50
N GLU A 113 -1.12 -2.69 -12.94
CA GLU A 113 -2.56 -2.46 -12.85
C GLU A 113 -3.10 -3.13 -11.59
N ILE A 114 -3.85 -2.38 -10.79
CA ILE A 114 -4.48 -2.87 -9.55
C ILE A 114 -5.99 -2.74 -9.69
N THR A 115 -6.73 -3.80 -9.35
CA THR A 115 -8.20 -3.81 -9.38
C THR A 115 -8.74 -4.43 -8.10
N PRO A 116 -9.71 -3.81 -7.39
CA PRO A 116 -10.28 -2.48 -7.63
C PRO A 116 -9.25 -1.33 -7.46
N PRO A 117 -9.59 -0.07 -7.80
CA PRO A 117 -8.67 1.06 -7.65
C PRO A 117 -8.08 1.13 -6.24
N PHE A 118 -6.76 1.24 -6.17
CA PHE A 118 -6.02 1.23 -4.91
C PHE A 118 -5.97 2.64 -4.31
N ARG A 119 -6.35 2.78 -3.04
CA ARG A 119 -6.48 4.09 -2.38
C ARG A 119 -5.30 4.49 -1.49
N TRP A 120 -4.41 3.55 -1.18
CA TRP A 120 -3.31 3.78 -0.24
C TRP A 120 -2.05 4.22 -0.98
N PRO A 121 -1.12 4.92 -0.30
CA PRO A 121 0.19 5.22 -0.85
C PRO A 121 0.92 3.93 -1.27
N LEU A 122 1.50 3.96 -2.48
CA LEU A 122 2.26 2.85 -3.05
C LEU A 122 3.77 2.93 -2.78
N ASP A 123 4.22 4.06 -2.21
CA ASP A 123 5.59 4.25 -1.76
C ASP A 123 5.61 4.10 -0.22
N PRO A 124 6.39 3.18 0.35
CA PRO A 124 6.50 3.03 1.80
C PRO A 124 7.30 4.15 2.49
N ARG A 125 7.55 5.27 1.81
CA ARG A 125 8.27 6.43 2.31
C ARG A 125 7.30 7.57 2.62
N ASP A 126 6.74 7.53 3.81
CA ASP A 126 6.40 8.70 4.64
C ASP A 126 6.51 8.31 6.12
#